data_AF-V6SQL9-F1
#
_entry.id   AF-V6SQL9-F1
#
_cell.length_a   1.000
_cell.length_b   1.000
_cell.length_c   1.000
_cell.angle_alpha   90.00
_cell.angle_beta   90.00
_cell.angle_gamma   90.00
#
_symmetry.space_group_name_H-M   'P 1'
#
loop_
_entity.id
_entity.type
_entity.pdbx_description
1 polymer ?
#
loop_
_entity_poly.entity_id
_entity_poly.type
_entity_poly.pdbx_seq_one_letter_code
_entity_poly.pdbx_strand_id
1 'polypeptide(L)'
;MRKYVLLLGAVGAVLIAFAFTTNAKENDKAHKVTICHYPPGNPGNVQKITISTNAVEKHIENHGDVVLEDPCDPCPCREEQNPY
;
A
#
# COMPACT_ATOMS: atom_id res chain seq x y z
N MET A 1 -36.16 45.27 19.03
CA MET A 1 -35.80 43.84 18.94
C MET A 1 -34.82 43.50 17.80
N ARG A 2 -34.14 44.49 17.19
CA ARG A 2 -33.17 44.29 16.07
C ARG A 2 -31.70 44.12 16.49
N LYS A 3 -31.38 44.30 17.78
CA LYS A 3 -30.00 44.26 18.30
C LYS A 3 -29.46 42.85 18.59
N TYR A 4 -30.32 41.83 18.63
CA TYR A 4 -29.90 40.45 18.87
C TYR A 4 -29.60 39.66 17.59
N VAL A 5 -29.97 40.19 16.41
CA VAL A 5 -29.72 39.52 15.12
C VAL A 5 -28.24 39.59 14.72
N LEU A 6 -27.50 40.58 15.20
CA LEU A 6 -26.07 40.74 14.89
C LEU A 6 -25.14 39.91 15.80
N LEU A 7 -25.61 39.44 16.96
CA LEU A 7 -24.80 38.66 17.89
C LEU A 7 -24.86 37.14 17.65
N LEU A 8 -25.85 36.66 16.89
CA LEU A 8 -25.95 35.24 16.52
C LEU A 8 -25.05 34.86 15.34
N GLY A 9 -24.59 35.83 14.53
CA GLY A 9 -23.77 35.58 13.34
C GLY A 9 -22.31 35.21 13.63
N ALA A 10 -21.72 35.72 14.71
CA ALA A 10 -20.31 35.49 15.02
C ALA A 10 -20.06 34.17 15.77
N VAL A 11 -21.02 33.68 16.56
CA VAL A 11 -20.88 32.43 17.32
C VAL A 11 -21.13 31.20 16.43
N GLY A 12 -22.04 31.30 15.46
CA GLY A 12 -22.36 30.20 14.55
C GLY A 12 -21.23 29.83 13.57
N ALA A 13 -20.43 30.80 13.12
CA ALA A 13 -19.36 30.57 12.15
C ALA A 13 -18.11 29.89 12.75
N VAL A 14 -17.87 30.03 14.06
CA VAL A 14 -16.68 29.49 14.73
C VAL A 14 -16.81 28.00 15.05
N LEU A 15 -18.03 27.50 15.27
CA LEU A 15 -18.27 26.09 15.62
C LEU A 15 -18.25 25.14 14.41
N ILE A 16 -18.46 25.64 13.18
CA ILE A 16 -18.52 24.80 11.97
C ILE A 16 -17.11 24.46 11.45
N ALA A 17 -16.08 25.24 11.81
CA ALA A 17 -14.72 25.05 11.32
C ALA A 17 -13.93 23.94 12.05
N PHE A 18 -14.38 23.47 13.21
CA PHE A 18 -13.67 22.44 13.99
C PHE A 18 -14.08 20.99 13.67
N ALA A 19 -15.16 20.77 12.91
CA ALA A 19 -15.74 19.44 12.74
C ALA A 19 -15.13 18.57 11.62
N PHE A 20 -14.16 19.06 10.84
CA PHE A 20 -13.75 18.39 9.59
C PHE A 20 -12.29 17.91 9.50
N THR A 21 -11.50 17.92 10.58
CA THR A 21 -10.10 17.42 10.52
C THR A 21 -9.88 16.14 11.31
N THR A 22 -10.67 15.10 11.02
CA THR A 22 -10.27 13.73 11.42
C THR A 22 -9.34 13.18 10.34
N ASN A 23 -8.02 13.42 10.48
CA ASN A 23 -7.02 12.63 9.76
C ASN A 23 -6.91 11.29 10.48
N ALA A 24 -7.82 10.37 10.17
CA ALA A 24 -7.63 8.98 10.53
C ALA A 24 -6.43 8.48 9.71
N LYS A 25 -5.24 8.47 10.34
CA LYS A 25 -4.11 7.69 9.87
C LYS A 25 -4.54 6.24 10.02
N GLU A 26 -5.15 5.70 8.98
CA GLU A 26 -5.48 4.29 8.89
C GLU A 26 -4.19 3.52 9.20
N ASN A 27 -4.23 2.74 10.28
CA ASN A 27 -3.13 1.86 10.62
C ASN A 27 -3.21 0.73 9.60
N ASP A 28 -2.61 0.99 8.44
CA ASP A 28 -2.41 0.07 7.35
C ASP A 28 -1.62 -1.09 7.95
N LYS A 29 -2.34 -2.09 8.47
CA LYS A 29 -1.77 -3.39 8.81
C LYS A 29 -1.44 -4.02 7.46
N ALA A 30 -0.40 -3.46 6.84
CA ALA A 30 -0.04 -3.73 5.47
C ALA A 30 0.09 -5.24 5.35
N HIS A 31 -0.86 -5.84 4.64
CA HIS A 31 -0.82 -7.24 4.32
C HIS A 31 0.55 -7.51 3.71
N LYS A 32 1.21 -8.58 4.16
CA LYS A 32 2.52 -8.96 3.63
C LYS A 32 2.35 -10.15 2.71
N VAL A 33 3.12 -10.16 1.64
CA VAL A 33 3.19 -11.28 0.71
C VAL A 33 4.65 -11.67 0.51
N THR A 34 4.88 -12.92 0.17
CA THR A 34 6.22 -13.41 -0.20
C THR A 34 6.33 -13.43 -1.71
N ILE A 35 7.44 -12.95 -2.24
CA ILE A 35 7.74 -12.91 -3.67
C ILE A 35 9.08 -13.61 -3.97
N CYS A 36 9.22 -14.15 -5.17
CA CYS A 36 10.53 -14.43 -5.77
C CYS A 36 11.04 -13.13 -6.40
N HIS A 37 12.08 -12.56 -5.82
CA HIS A 37 12.67 -11.28 -6.19
C HIS A 37 13.88 -11.46 -7.09
N TYR A 38 13.94 -10.73 -8.20
CA TYR A 38 15.06 -10.64 -9.12
C TYR A 38 15.80 -9.30 -8.91
N PRO A 39 16.91 -9.28 -8.16
CA PRO A 39 17.56 -8.03 -7.81
C PRO A 39 18.10 -7.28 -9.04
N PRO A 40 17.91 -5.96 -9.13
CA PRO A 40 18.58 -5.14 -10.13
C PRO A 40 20.10 -5.34 -10.10
N GLY A 41 20.71 -5.51 -11.27
CA GLY A 41 22.15 -5.73 -11.42
C GLY A 41 22.62 -7.17 -11.18
N ASN A 42 21.81 -8.03 -10.57
CA ASN A 42 22.10 -9.46 -10.44
C ASN A 42 20.83 -10.33 -10.49
N PRO A 43 20.12 -10.37 -11.64
CA PRO A 43 18.87 -11.11 -11.77
C PRO A 43 19.04 -12.64 -11.62
N GLY A 44 20.27 -13.16 -11.74
CA GLY A 44 20.56 -14.58 -11.50
C GLY A 44 20.55 -14.98 -10.02
N ASN A 45 20.61 -14.02 -9.10
CA ASN A 45 20.56 -14.25 -7.66
C ASN A 45 19.14 -14.04 -7.14
N VAL A 46 18.22 -14.94 -7.51
CA VAL A 46 16.82 -14.86 -7.12
C VAL A 46 16.67 -15.07 -5.61
N GLN A 47 15.89 -14.21 -4.94
CA GLN A 47 15.72 -14.22 -3.49
C GLN A 47 14.25 -14.37 -3.10
N LYS A 48 14.00 -15.05 -1.98
CA LYS A 48 12.66 -15.14 -1.39
C LYS A 48 12.53 -14.05 -0.32
N ILE A 49 11.72 -13.03 -0.58
CA ILE A 49 11.55 -11.90 0.34
C ILE A 49 10.07 -11.68 0.68
N THR A 50 9.79 -11.20 1.89
CA THR A 50 8.44 -10.85 2.34
C THR A 50 8.30 -9.34 2.42
N ILE A 51 7.42 -8.77 1.60
CA ILE A 51 7.22 -7.32 1.45
C ILE A 51 5.76 -6.94 1.75
N SER A 52 5.51 -5.63 1.90
CA SER A 52 4.14 -5.10 1.95
C SER A 52 3.44 -5.30 0.59
N THR A 53 2.15 -5.60 0.59
CA THR A 53 1.30 -5.62 -0.62
C THR A 53 1.43 -4.33 -1.44
N ASN A 54 1.62 -3.19 -0.77
CA ASN A 54 1.74 -1.88 -1.43
C ASN A 54 3.02 -1.74 -2.26
N ALA A 55 4.00 -2.64 -2.08
CA ALA A 55 5.25 -2.65 -2.84
C ALA A 55 5.25 -3.67 -3.99
N VAL A 56 4.29 -4.60 -4.03
CA VAL A 56 4.28 -5.74 -4.97
C VAL A 56 4.24 -5.27 -6.42
N GLU A 57 3.33 -4.37 -6.76
CA GLU A 57 3.18 -3.82 -8.12
C GLU A 57 4.51 -3.29 -8.66
N LYS A 58 5.21 -2.46 -7.88
CA LYS A 58 6.51 -1.90 -8.26
C LYS A 58 7.59 -2.97 -8.44
N HIS A 59 7.55 -4.00 -7.61
CA HIS A 59 8.50 -5.11 -7.68
C HIS A 59 8.26 -5.95 -8.94
N ILE A 60 7.01 -6.22 -9.31
CA ILE A 60 6.65 -6.92 -10.56
C ILE A 60 7.07 -6.07 -11.78
N GLU A 61 6.66 -4.80 -11.81
CA GLU A 61 6.87 -3.92 -12.98
C GLU A 61 8.33 -3.55 -13.23
N ASN A 62 9.10 -3.28 -12.17
CA ASN A 62 10.47 -2.77 -12.32
C ASN A 62 11.54 -3.86 -12.26
N HIS A 63 11.25 -5.01 -11.65
CA HIS A 63 12.25 -6.04 -11.37
C HIS A 63 11.88 -7.40 -11.96
N GLY A 64 10.63 -7.60 -12.39
CA GLY A 64 10.15 -8.90 -12.89
C GLY A 64 9.87 -9.90 -11.76
N ASP A 65 9.63 -9.40 -10.54
CA ASP A 65 9.34 -10.24 -9.38
C ASP A 65 8.02 -11.00 -9.56
N VAL A 66 7.88 -12.14 -8.87
CA VAL A 66 6.70 -13.00 -8.96
C VAL A 66 6.14 -13.27 -7.57
N VAL A 67 4.82 -13.14 -7.40
CA VAL A 67 4.14 -13.49 -6.15
C VAL A 67 4.13 -15.00 -5.98
N LEU A 68 4.53 -15.49 -4.80
CA LEU A 68 4.44 -16.91 -4.46
C LEU A 68 3.01 -17.23 -4.02
N GLU A 69 2.26 -17.95 -4.86
CA GLU A 69 0.90 -18.41 -4.55
C GLU A 69 0.88 -19.72 -3.74
N ASP A 70 1.93 -20.53 -3.83
CA ASP A 70 2.13 -21.82 -3.13
C ASP A 70 3.61 -21.89 -2.66
N PRO A 71 3.97 -22.51 -1.51
CA PRO A 71 5.35 -22.80 -1.10
C PRO A 71 6.17 -23.54 -2.16
N CYS A 72 6.63 -22.79 -3.16
CA CYS A 72 7.62 -23.26 -4.09
C CYS A 72 9.02 -23.00 -3.53
N ASP A 73 9.82 -24.06 -3.57
CA ASP A 73 11.24 -24.03 -3.26
C ASP A 73 11.96 -24.98 -4.23
N PRO A 74 12.95 -24.52 -5.01
CA PRO A 74 13.53 -23.17 -5.04
C PRO A 74 12.72 -22.16 -5.88
N CYS A 75 12.91 -20.86 -5.62
CA CYS A 75 12.48 -19.79 -6.53
C CYS A 75 13.34 -19.79 -7.82
N PRO A 76 12.76 -19.52 -9.00
CA PRO A 76 11.34 -19.32 -9.30
C PRO A 76 10.55 -20.64 -9.34
N CYS A 77 9.23 -20.54 -9.16
CA CYS A 77 8.36 -21.70 -9.16
C CYS A 77 8.38 -22.42 -10.51
N ARG A 78 8.85 -23.68 -10.48
CA ARG A 78 9.11 -24.48 -11.69
C ARG A 78 7.84 -25.07 -12.28
N GLU A 79 6.95 -24.22 -12.78
CA GLU A 79 5.92 -24.62 -13.76
C GLU A 79 5.99 -23.85 -15.08
N GLU A 80 6.94 -22.91 -15.25
CA GLU A 80 7.15 -22.22 -16.53
C GLU A 80 8.58 -22.41 -17.07
N GLN A 81 8.97 -23.68 -17.19
CA GLN A 81 10.01 -24.12 -18.12
C GLN A 81 9.51 -25.38 -18.83
N ASN A 82 8.31 -25.32 -19.42
CA ASN A 82 7.82 -26.35 -20.34
C ASN A 82 8.16 -25.94 -21.78
N PRO A 83 9.31 -26.35 -22.35
CA PRO A 83 9.68 -26.09 -23.74
C PRO A 83 9.01 -27.09 -24.70
N TYR A 84 7.67 -27.08 -24.77
CA TYR A 84 6.98 -27.62 -25.94
C TYR A 84 6.56 -26.46 -26.85
#